data_AF-A0A936DYF4-F1
#
_entry.id   AF-A0A936DYF4-F1
#
_cell.length_a   1.000
_cell.length_b   1.000
_cell.length_c   1.000
_cell.angle_alpha   90.00
_cell.angle_beta   90.00
_cell.angle_gamma   90.00
#
_symmetry.space_group_name_H-M   'P 1'
#
loop_
_entity.id
_entity.type
_entity.pdbx_description
1 polymer ?
#
loop_
_entity_poly.entity_id
_entity_poly.type
_entity_poly.pdbx_seq_one_letter_code
_entity_poly.pdbx_strand_id
1 'polypeptide(L)' 'MLGLVGMIDPPRPEALAAIQKCEHAGIRVMMITGDHPITAQAVPRTGILKTGRSPALNLGR' A
#
# COMPACT_ATOMS: atom_id res chain seq x y z
N MET A 1 -1.32 -34.79 -5.25
CA MET A 1 -1.01 -33.42 -4.78
C MET A 1 -1.76 -32.47 -5.70
N LEU A 2 -2.63 -31.61 -5.17
CA LEU A 2 -3.34 -30.59 -5.94
C LEU A 2 -2.53 -29.29 -5.80
N GLY A 3 -2.23 -28.61 -6.91
CA GLY A 3 -1.24 -27.53 -6.98
C GLY A 3 -1.59 -26.25 -6.21
N LEU A 4 -0.65 -25.30 -6.18
CA LEU A 4 -0.79 -23.97 -5.55
C LEU A 4 -1.23 -22.92 -6.59
N VAL A 5 -2.14 -22.02 -6.21
CA VAL A 5 -2.52 -20.84 -7.01
C VAL A 5 -2.23 -19.58 -6.19
N GLY A 6 -1.55 -18.61 -6.79
CA GLY A 6 -1.31 -17.29 -6.23
C GLY A 6 -2.17 -16.23 -6.92
N MET A 7 -2.50 -15.17 -6.20
CA MET A 7 -3.24 -14.00 -6.70
C MET A 7 -2.47 -12.73 -6.36
N ILE A 8 -2.34 -11.84 -7.34
CA ILE A 8 -1.60 -10.57 -7.23
C ILE A 8 -2.52 -9.43 -7.66
N ASP A 9 -2.53 -8.35 -6.87
CA ASP A 9 -3.16 -7.07 -7.23
C ASP A 9 -2.07 -5.98 -7.36
N PRO A 10 -1.56 -5.71 -8.57
CA PRO A 10 -0.56 -4.68 -8.77
C PRO A 10 -1.20 -3.28 -8.64
N PRO A 11 -0.51 -2.31 -8.00
CA PRO A 11 -0.97 -0.92 -7.98
C PRO A 11 -1.18 -0.39 -9.38
N ARG A 12 -2.26 0.37 -9.56
CA ARG A 12 -2.53 1.02 -10.84
C ARG A 12 -1.47 2.08 -11.15
N PRO A 13 -1.02 2.23 -12.42
CA PRO A 13 0.01 3.21 -12.78
C PRO A 13 -0.33 4.64 -12.38
N GLU A 14 -1.60 5.04 -12.48
CA GLU A 14 -2.08 6.37 -12.10
C GLU A 14 -1.94 6.65 -10.60
N ALA A 15 -1.98 5.62 -9.75
CA ALA A 15 -1.82 5.78 -8.31
C ALA A 15 -0.42 6.30 -7.97
N LEU A 16 0.63 5.80 -8.63
CA LEU A 16 2.00 6.26 -8.43
C LEU A 16 2.15 7.75 -8.79
N ALA A 17 1.60 8.15 -9.94
CA ALA A 17 1.65 9.54 -10.39
C ALA A 17 0.90 10.47 -9.43
N ALA A 18 -0.26 10.03 -8.90
CA ALA A 18 -1.02 10.79 -7.92
C ALA A 18 -0.25 10.96 -6.59
N ILE A 19 0.33 9.87 -6.07
CA ILE A 19 1.13 9.88 -4.85
C ILE A 19 2.30 10.85 -4.99
N GLN A 20 3.05 10.78 -6.10
CA GLN A 20 4.14 11.70 -6.37
C GLN A 20 3.68 13.16 -6.40
N LYS A 21 2.57 13.48 -7.08
CA LYS A 21 2.03 14.85 -7.10
C LYS A 21 1.70 15.36 -5.69
N CYS A 22 1.08 14.52 -4.85
CA CYS A 22 0.81 14.85 -3.46
C CYS A 22 2.09 15.09 -2.67
N GLU A 23 3.10 14.23 -2.82
CA GLU A 23 4.39 14.39 -2.14
C GLU A 23 5.10 15.70 -2.53
N HIS A 24 5.13 16.05 -3.82
CA HIS A 24 5.71 17.32 -4.29
C HIS A 24 4.95 18.55 -3.76
N ALA A 25 3.65 18.40 -3.48
CA ALA A 25 2.84 19.44 -2.86
C ALA A 25 2.96 19.47 -1.32
N GLY A 26 3.82 18.64 -0.71
CA GLY A 26 3.96 18.53 0.74
C GLY A 26 2.79 17.82 1.44
N ILE A 27 1.93 17.13 0.68
CA ILE A 27 0.77 16.40 1.19
C ILE A 27 1.21 14.98 1.60
N ARG A 28 0.86 14.58 2.83
CA ARG A 28 1.10 13.23 3.33
C ARG A 28 0.02 12.27 2.82
N VAL A 29 0.43 11.27 2.04
CA VAL A 29 -0.44 10.16 1.64
C VAL A 29 -0.32 9.00 2.63
N MET A 30 -1.44 8.40 3.02
CA MET A 30 -1.51 7.26 3.94
C MET A 30 -2.43 6.18 3.37
N MET A 31 -2.12 4.90 3.62
CA MET A 31 -2.99 3.78 3.29
C MET A 31 -3.91 3.47 4.47
N ILE A 32 -5.19 3.35 4.18
CA ILE A 32 -6.21 2.84 5.08
C ILE A 32 -6.76 1.57 4.45
N THR A 33 -6.61 0.44 5.12
CA THR A 33 -7.16 -0.85 4.68
C THR A 33 -7.70 -1.62 5.88
N GLY A 34 -8.71 -2.46 5.64
CA GLY A 34 -9.18 -3.47 6.58
C GLY A 34 -8.49 -4.83 6.42
N ASP A 35 -7.54 -4.93 5.49
CA ASP A 35 -6.79 -6.15 5.26
C ASP A 35 -5.91 -6.53 6.46
N HIS A 36 -5.58 -7.82 6.53
CA HIS A 36 -4.62 -8.30 7.51
C HIS A 36 -3.27 -7.59 7.34
N PRO A 37 -2.52 -7.27 8.42
CA PRO A 37 -1.27 -6.50 8.34
C PRO A 37 -0.23 -7.09 7.38
N ILE A 38 -0.19 -8.42 7.23
CA ILE A 38 0.72 -9.10 6.31
C ILE A 38 0.38 -8.75 4.85
N THR A 39 -0.91 -8.76 4.51
CA THR A 39 -1.39 -8.39 3.17
C THR A 39 -1.17 -6.90 2.91
N ALA A 40 -1.44 -6.04 3.89
CA ALA A 40 -1.20 -4.60 3.77
C ALA A 40 0.29 -4.27 3.51
N GLN A 41 1.20 -5.04 4.11
CA GLN A 41 2.65 -4.92 3.87
C GLN A 41 3.10 -5.48 2.53
N ALA A 42 2.31 -6.35 1.90
CA ALA A 42 2.61 -6.92 0.59
C ALA A 42 2.31 -5.96 -0.58
N VAL A 43 1.67 -4.82 -0.31
CA VAL A 43 1.49 -3.78 -1.34
C VAL A 43 2.87 -3.30 -1.80
N PRO A 44 3.11 -3.16 -3.12
CA PRO A 44 4.40 -2.67 -3.61
C PRO A 44 4.76 -1.30 -3.05
N ARG A 45 6.05 -0.94 -3.07
CA ARG A 45 6.51 0.39 -2.65
C ARG A 45 5.98 1.47 -3.59
N THR A 46 4.77 1.94 -3.32
CA THR A 46 4.08 2.99 -4.08
C THR A 46 4.46 4.41 -3.63
N GLY A 47 5.38 4.54 -2.67
CA GLY A 47 5.67 5.78 -1.95
C GLY A 47 4.89 5.90 -0.63
N ILE A 48 3.81 5.14 -0.46
CA ILE A 48 3.05 5.09 0.81
C ILE A 48 3.77 4.22 1.86
N LEU A 49 4.40 3.14 1.41
CA LEU A 49 5.20 2.22 2.21
C LEU A 49 6.68 2.66 2.21
N LYS A 50 7.05 3.62 3.06
CA LYS A 50 8.45 4.02 3.29
C LYS A 50 8.99 3.30 4.53
N THR A 51 10.15 2.64 4.40
CA THR A 51 10.82 1.92 5.50
C THR A 51 10.93 2.81 6.74
N GLY A 52 10.43 2.32 7.89
CA GLY A 52 10.52 3.02 9.19
C GLY A 52 9.26 3.77 9.64
N ARG A 53 8.17 3.76 8.86
CA ARG A 53 6.90 4.39 9.25
C ARG A 53 5.75 3.40 9.06
N SER A 54 5.05 3.06 10.14
CA SER A 54 3.92 2.12 10.08
C SER A 54 2.92 2.60 9.02
N PRO A 55 2.73 1.82 7.95
CA PRO A 55 2.12 2.31 6.71
C PRO A 55 0.61 2.15 6.66
N ALA A 56 0.05 1.42 7.62
CA ALA A 56 -1.37 1.19 7.77
C ALA A 56 -1.76 1.70 9.16
N LEU A 57 -2.56 2.77 9.19
CA LEU A 57 -3.33 3.05 10.39
C LEU A 57 -4.46 2.03 10.40
N ASN A 58 -4.33 1.00 11.24
CA ASN A 58 -5.39 0.01 11.40
C ASN A 58 -6.57 0.72 12.08
N LEU A 59 -7.68 0.90 11.36
CA LEU A 59 -8.85 1.65 11.83
C LEU A 59 -9.78 0.82 12.74
N GLY A 60 -9.31 -0.34 13.21
CA GLY A 60 -9.96 -1.11 14.26
C GLY A 60 -9.72 -0.49 15.64
N ARG A 61 -10.78 -0.49 16.46
CA ARG A 61 -10.79 -0.10 17.88
C ARG A 61 -9.56 -0.56 18.66
#